data_AF-A0A915A991-F1
#
_entry.id   AF-A0A915A991-F1
#
_cell.length_a   1.000
_cell.length_b   1.000
_cell.length_c   1.000
_cell.angle_alpha   90.00
_cell.angle_beta   90.00
_cell.angle_gamma   90.00
#
_symmetry.space_group_name_H-M   'P 1'
#
loop_
_entity.id
_entity.type
_entity.pdbx_description
1 polymer ?
#
loop_
_entity_poly.entity_id
_entity_poly.type
_entity_poly.pdbx_seq_one_letter_code
_entity_poly.pdbx_strand_id
1 'polypeptide(L)'
;AHVLCSCARNMSGGMFTLCARFARLSDIAAPLKSLSCYASTSKRKEIALPSGYRKTPPFAFFLKENFIKKDGVKVTEAMIELKNRWNALNAIEKKKYFDESDAELKEKKAKFDALDVEEKQRLREESKRNRETRKRRRIRAEKAAKREKSGRPIRPASAYNLYMKEKMDVTSKVPEKIRERFKECAIAWKTLTEKEKQKYIDEAAILAKKFDEERRIWRENNEKHSTKKIFKETID
;
A
#
# COMPACT_ATOMS: atom_id res chain seq x y z
N ALA A 1 -41.44 42.50 12.86
CA ALA A 1 -40.13 41.88 13.15
C ALA A 1 -39.35 41.82 11.84
N HIS A 2 -38.16 42.43 11.82
CA HIS A 2 -37.09 42.42 10.79
C HIS A 2 -37.44 42.98 9.36
N VAL A 3 -36.90 44.10 8.84
CA VAL A 3 -35.47 44.48 8.53
C VAL A 3 -35.01 43.61 7.34
N LEU A 4 -34.69 44.02 6.09
CA LEU A 4 -34.10 45.20 5.40
C LEU A 4 -34.46 45.13 3.89
N CYS A 5 -34.80 46.21 3.17
CA CYS A 5 -33.98 47.33 2.66
C CYS A 5 -33.48 47.13 1.21
N SER A 6 -34.10 47.90 0.31
CA SER A 6 -33.64 48.26 -1.04
C SER A 6 -32.28 48.96 -1.03
N CYS A 7 -31.51 48.83 -2.11
CA CYS A 7 -31.15 49.98 -2.98
C CYS A 7 -30.18 49.54 -4.08
N ALA A 8 -30.65 49.62 -5.31
CA ALA A 8 -29.80 49.91 -6.46
C ALA A 8 -29.37 51.38 -6.40
N ARG A 9 -28.10 51.68 -6.72
CA ARG A 9 -27.71 53.00 -7.24
C ARG A 9 -26.65 52.88 -8.31
N ASN A 10 -27.00 53.54 -9.39
CA ASN A 10 -26.31 53.78 -10.64
C ASN A 10 -25.30 54.93 -10.48
N MET A 11 -24.52 55.17 -11.54
CA MET A 11 -23.93 56.47 -11.98
C MET A 11 -22.39 56.61 -12.03
N SER A 12 -21.93 56.61 -13.29
CA SER A 12 -21.13 57.65 -13.99
C SER A 12 -19.76 58.12 -13.47
N GLY A 13 -18.73 57.87 -14.30
CA GLY A 13 -18.09 58.89 -15.16
C GLY A 13 -17.30 60.05 -14.51
N GLY A 14 -16.03 60.20 -14.92
CA GLY A 14 -15.28 61.44 -14.69
C GLY A 14 -13.78 61.32 -14.98
N MET A 15 -13.36 61.77 -16.17
CA MET A 15 -11.97 62.10 -16.52
C MET A 15 -11.46 63.26 -15.65
N PHE A 16 -10.20 63.20 -15.19
CA PHE A 16 -9.32 64.38 -15.12
C PHE A 16 -7.85 63.95 -15.29
N THR A 17 -7.22 64.59 -16.27
CA THR A 17 -5.79 64.63 -16.59
C THR A 17 -5.00 65.43 -15.56
N LEU A 18 -3.74 65.06 -15.26
CA LEU A 18 -2.53 65.88 -15.50
C LEU A 18 -1.25 65.36 -14.79
N CYS A 19 -0.15 65.53 -15.53
CA CYS A 19 1.23 65.74 -15.09
C CYS A 19 2.06 64.60 -14.46
N ALA A 20 2.75 63.90 -15.35
CA ALA A 20 4.21 63.78 -15.42
C ALA A 20 5.03 63.96 -14.12
N ARG A 21 5.71 62.88 -13.71
CA ARG A 21 7.11 62.96 -13.29
C ARG A 21 7.89 61.78 -13.88
N PHE A 22 8.73 62.12 -14.86
CA PHE A 22 9.85 61.31 -15.30
C PHE A 22 10.77 61.03 -14.11
N ALA A 23 10.99 59.76 -13.81
CA ALA A 23 12.18 59.31 -13.12
C ALA A 23 12.75 58.13 -13.92
N ARG A 24 13.89 58.41 -14.56
CA ARG A 24 14.78 57.43 -15.18
C ARG A 24 15.09 56.33 -14.17
N LEU A 25 14.75 55.10 -14.50
CA LEU A 25 15.52 53.94 -14.06
C LEU A 25 16.05 53.27 -15.31
N SER A 26 17.33 53.52 -15.51
CA SER A 26 18.25 52.81 -16.38
C SER A 26 18.06 51.31 -16.31
N ASP A 27 17.90 50.71 -17.48
CA ASP A 27 18.55 49.46 -17.92
C ASP A 27 18.95 48.47 -16.81
N ILE A 28 18.03 47.55 -16.50
CA ILE A 28 18.41 46.18 -16.23
C ILE A 28 17.54 45.31 -17.12
N ALA A 29 17.94 45.20 -18.40
CA ALA A 29 17.48 44.14 -19.27
C ALA A 29 17.96 42.81 -18.68
N ALA A 30 17.12 42.19 -17.86
CA ALA A 30 17.32 40.80 -17.47
C ALA A 30 17.34 39.99 -18.77
N PRO A 31 18.37 39.16 -19.03
CA PRO A 31 18.40 38.34 -20.22
C PRO A 31 17.19 37.42 -20.16
N LEU A 32 16.26 37.61 -21.11
CA LEU A 32 15.22 36.63 -21.41
C LEU A 32 15.95 35.33 -21.74
N LYS A 33 16.11 34.47 -20.74
CA LYS A 33 16.54 33.10 -20.93
C LYS A 33 15.56 32.53 -21.93
N SER A 34 16.01 32.30 -23.16
CA SER A 34 15.22 31.61 -24.16
C SER A 34 14.76 30.32 -23.49
N LEU A 35 13.47 30.23 -23.20
CA LEU A 35 12.84 28.97 -22.85
C LEU A 35 12.95 28.14 -24.12
N SER A 36 14.07 27.44 -24.25
CA SER A 36 14.24 26.35 -25.18
C SER A 36 13.20 25.33 -24.78
N CYS A 37 12.06 25.41 -25.45
CA CYS A 37 11.02 24.43 -25.43
C CYS A 37 11.57 23.18 -26.12
N TYR A 38 12.44 22.46 -25.42
CA TYR A 38 12.65 21.05 -25.69
C TYR A 38 11.29 20.40 -25.49
N ALA A 39 10.58 20.20 -26.59
CA ALA A 39 9.49 19.24 -26.68
C ALA A 39 10.11 17.89 -26.30
N SER A 40 10.09 17.57 -25.01
CA SER A 40 10.37 16.24 -24.53
C SER A 40 9.36 15.35 -25.23
N THR A 41 9.80 14.64 -26.27
CA THR A 41 9.07 13.52 -26.82
C THR A 41 9.12 12.41 -25.77
N SER A 42 8.41 12.64 -24.67
CA SER A 42 8.06 11.62 -23.69
C SER A 42 7.29 10.60 -24.49
N LYS A 43 7.99 9.53 -24.93
CA LYS A 43 7.36 8.37 -25.53
C LYS A 43 6.22 8.01 -24.59
N ARG A 44 4.97 8.24 -25.02
CA ARG A 44 3.79 7.89 -24.23
C ARG A 44 4.02 6.45 -23.81
N LYS A 45 4.14 6.20 -22.50
CA LYS A 45 4.33 4.84 -22.00
C LYS A 45 3.16 4.03 -22.53
N GLU A 46 3.42 3.15 -23.49
CA GLU A 46 2.44 2.20 -23.98
C GLU A 46 1.78 1.57 -22.78
N ILE A 47 0.44 1.53 -22.77
CA ILE A 47 -0.31 1.05 -21.62
C ILE A 47 0.06 -0.42 -21.45
N ALA A 48 0.84 -0.70 -20.40
CA ALA A 48 1.33 -2.04 -20.13
C ALA A 48 0.18 -3.05 -20.13
N LEU A 49 0.37 -4.18 -20.81
CA LEU A 49 -0.63 -5.23 -20.91
C LEU A 49 -1.10 -5.70 -19.53
N PRO A 50 -2.40 -6.06 -19.38
CA PRO A 50 -2.92 -6.63 -18.16
C PRO A 50 -2.15 -7.88 -17.69
N SER A 51 -2.29 -8.20 -16.41
CA SER A 51 -1.74 -9.44 -15.85
C SER A 51 -2.22 -10.64 -16.67
N GLY A 52 -1.31 -11.57 -17.02
CA GLY A 52 -1.58 -12.72 -17.89
C GLY A 52 -1.13 -12.54 -19.34
N TYR A 53 -1.09 -11.30 -19.84
CA TYR A 53 -0.67 -10.98 -21.22
C TYR A 53 0.74 -10.39 -21.32
N ARG A 54 1.46 -10.34 -20.19
CA ARG A 54 2.83 -9.83 -20.13
C ARG A 54 3.84 -10.87 -20.62
N LYS A 55 5.01 -10.38 -21.06
CA LYS A 55 6.14 -11.24 -21.44
C LYS A 55 6.53 -12.12 -20.25
N THR A 56 6.51 -13.43 -20.46
CA THR A 56 7.09 -14.40 -19.53
C THR A 56 8.61 -14.29 -19.67
N PRO A 57 9.39 -14.09 -18.59
CA PRO A 57 10.84 -13.96 -18.72
C PRO A 57 11.45 -15.26 -19.26
N PRO A 58 12.51 -15.21 -20.09
CA PRO A 58 13.18 -16.40 -20.64
C PRO A 58 13.58 -17.43 -19.59
N PHE A 59 14.08 -16.97 -18.44
CA PHE A 59 14.43 -17.85 -17.32
C PHE A 59 13.24 -18.68 -16.80
N ALA A 60 12.00 -18.20 -16.89
CA ALA A 60 10.85 -18.98 -16.47
C ALA A 60 10.56 -20.18 -17.40
N PHE A 61 10.90 -20.10 -18.68
CA PHE A 61 10.85 -21.26 -19.59
C PHE A 61 11.90 -22.28 -19.20
N PHE A 62 13.13 -21.83 -18.95
CA PHE A 62 14.19 -22.69 -18.42
C PHE A 62 13.78 -23.37 -17.10
N LEU A 63 13.20 -22.62 -16.16
CA LEU A 63 12.66 -23.19 -14.92
C LEU A 63 11.58 -24.23 -15.19
N LYS A 64 10.65 -23.98 -16.13
CA LYS A 64 9.58 -24.92 -16.46
C LYS A 64 10.13 -26.25 -17.02
N GLU A 65 11.19 -26.21 -17.81
CA GLU A 65 11.82 -27.41 -18.37
C GLU A 65 12.68 -28.16 -17.34
N ASN A 66 13.37 -27.44 -16.44
CA ASN A 66 14.42 -28.02 -15.59
C ASN A 66 14.01 -28.22 -14.12
N PHE A 67 12.87 -27.69 -13.69
CA PHE A 67 12.42 -27.78 -12.31
C PHE A 67 11.77 -29.15 -12.04
N ILE A 68 12.58 -30.08 -11.53
CA ILE A 68 12.11 -31.38 -11.04
C ILE A 68 11.91 -31.26 -9.52
N LYS A 69 10.66 -31.47 -9.06
CA LYS A 69 10.37 -31.57 -7.63
C LYS A 69 11.02 -32.84 -7.09
N LYS A 70 12.14 -32.71 -6.38
CA LYS A 70 12.76 -33.81 -5.65
C LYS A 70 12.16 -33.89 -4.26
N ASP A 71 11.66 -35.05 -3.87
CA ASP A 71 11.18 -35.27 -2.51
C ASP A 71 12.35 -35.10 -1.52
N GLY A 72 12.14 -34.29 -0.47
CA GLY A 72 13.13 -34.03 0.57
C GLY A 72 14.09 -32.85 0.36
N VAL A 73 14.21 -32.28 -0.85
CA VAL A 73 15.03 -31.09 -1.09
C VAL A 73 14.22 -29.82 -0.89
N LYS A 74 14.77 -28.82 -0.17
CA LYS A 74 14.11 -27.52 -0.02
C LYS A 74 14.04 -26.85 -1.39
N VAL A 75 12.85 -26.41 -1.79
CA VAL A 75 12.60 -25.71 -3.07
C VAL A 75 13.55 -24.53 -3.29
N THR A 76 13.98 -23.88 -2.21
CA THR A 76 14.96 -22.78 -2.24
C THR A 76 16.33 -23.20 -2.76
N GLU A 77 16.81 -24.38 -2.36
CA GLU A 77 18.13 -24.91 -2.77
C GLU A 77 18.10 -25.31 -4.24
N ALA A 78 17.05 -26.03 -4.66
CA ALA A 78 16.81 -26.35 -6.06
C ALA A 78 16.76 -25.08 -6.93
N MET A 79 16.08 -24.01 -6.49
CA MET A 79 16.03 -22.74 -7.23
C MET A 79 17.41 -22.07 -7.38
N ILE A 80 18.26 -22.14 -6.34
CA ILE A 80 19.63 -21.60 -6.39
C ILE A 80 20.47 -22.37 -7.42
N GLU A 81 20.38 -23.71 -7.42
CA GLU A 81 21.06 -24.54 -8.42
C GLU A 81 20.62 -24.19 -9.85
N LEU A 82 19.31 -24.08 -10.09
CA LEU A 82 18.79 -23.70 -11.42
C LEU A 82 19.25 -22.31 -11.84
N LYS A 83 19.29 -21.34 -10.92
CA LYS A 83 19.82 -20.00 -11.22
C LYS A 83 21.29 -20.08 -11.62
N ASN A 84 22.11 -20.86 -10.93
CA ASN A 84 23.52 -21.03 -11.25
C ASN A 84 23.71 -21.70 -12.61
N ARG A 85 22.92 -22.75 -12.90
CA ARG A 85 22.91 -23.40 -14.22
C ARG A 85 22.55 -22.42 -15.33
N TRP A 86 21.49 -21.63 -15.15
CA TRP A 86 21.11 -20.58 -16.12
C TRP A 86 22.23 -19.59 -16.36
N ASN A 87 22.93 -19.15 -15.32
CA ASN A 87 24.04 -18.21 -15.48
C ASN A 87 25.20 -18.83 -16.27
N ALA A 88 25.49 -20.11 -16.06
CA ALA A 88 26.52 -20.88 -16.76
C ALA A 88 26.20 -21.20 -18.23
N LEU A 89 24.93 -21.15 -18.65
CA LEU A 89 24.55 -21.40 -20.05
C LEU A 89 25.17 -20.38 -21.01
N ASN A 90 25.52 -20.85 -22.20
CA ASN A 90 26.05 -20.02 -23.28
C ASN A 90 24.97 -19.13 -23.92
N ALA A 91 25.39 -18.08 -24.62
CA ALA A 91 24.46 -17.15 -25.27
C ALA A 91 23.54 -17.84 -26.29
N ILE A 92 24.05 -18.87 -26.98
CA ILE A 92 23.30 -19.67 -27.96
C ILE A 92 22.17 -20.45 -27.28
N GLU A 93 22.47 -21.11 -26.17
CA GLU A 93 21.47 -21.89 -25.42
C GLU A 93 20.43 -20.98 -24.78
N LYS A 94 20.87 -19.82 -24.26
CA LYS A 94 19.95 -18.79 -23.76
C LYS A 94 19.04 -18.29 -24.87
N LYS A 95 19.54 -18.11 -26.10
CA LYS A 95 18.79 -17.59 -27.24
C LYS A 95 17.50 -18.38 -27.50
N LYS A 96 17.54 -19.72 -27.41
CA LYS A 96 16.34 -20.58 -27.49
C LYS A 96 15.21 -20.06 -26.60
N TYR A 97 15.50 -19.82 -25.31
CA TYR A 97 14.51 -19.36 -24.34
C TYR A 97 14.09 -17.89 -24.57
N PHE A 98 14.95 -17.06 -25.14
CA PHE A 98 14.58 -15.70 -25.55
C PHE A 98 13.60 -15.72 -26.73
N ASP A 99 13.88 -16.53 -27.74
CA ASP A 99 13.03 -16.68 -28.93
C ASP A 99 11.66 -17.25 -28.55
N GLU A 100 11.61 -18.26 -27.68
CA GLU A 100 10.35 -18.80 -27.12
C GLU A 100 9.57 -17.75 -26.32
N SER A 101 10.25 -16.96 -25.49
CA SER A 101 9.66 -15.89 -24.72
C SER A 101 9.05 -14.79 -25.60
N ASP A 102 9.70 -14.48 -26.73
CA ASP A 102 9.20 -13.51 -27.71
C ASP A 102 8.06 -14.08 -28.56
N ALA A 103 8.11 -15.36 -28.92
CA ALA A 103 7.00 -16.05 -29.60
C ALA A 103 5.74 -16.08 -28.72
N GLU A 104 5.85 -16.49 -27.45
CA GLU A 104 4.71 -16.52 -26.52
C GLU A 104 4.13 -15.12 -26.29
N LEU A 105 4.99 -14.09 -26.27
CA LEU A 105 4.52 -12.70 -26.18
C LEU A 105 3.71 -12.29 -27.41
N LYS A 106 4.17 -12.65 -28.61
CA LYS A 106 3.43 -12.36 -29.86
C LYS A 106 2.07 -13.02 -29.84
N GLU A 107 2.00 -14.30 -29.45
CA GLU A 107 0.73 -15.01 -29.30
C GLU A 107 -0.18 -14.39 -28.25
N LYS A 108 0.35 -14.05 -27.06
CA LYS A 108 -0.44 -13.38 -26.01
C LYS A 108 -0.96 -12.04 -26.46
N LYS A 109 -0.15 -11.25 -27.19
CA LYS A 109 -0.59 -9.98 -27.77
C LYS A 109 -1.70 -10.20 -28.80
N ALA A 110 -1.52 -11.12 -29.74
CA ALA A 110 -2.54 -11.43 -30.74
C ALA A 110 -3.85 -11.91 -30.08
N LYS A 111 -3.77 -12.77 -29.06
CA LYS A 111 -4.93 -13.19 -28.25
C LYS A 111 -5.59 -12.01 -27.56
N PHE A 112 -4.81 -11.10 -26.98
CA PHE A 112 -5.33 -9.89 -26.34
C PHE A 112 -5.99 -8.96 -27.36
N ASP A 113 -5.38 -8.76 -28.52
CA ASP A 113 -5.87 -7.87 -29.56
C ASP A 113 -7.12 -8.42 -30.25
N ALA A 114 -7.29 -9.75 -30.29
CA ALA A 114 -8.49 -10.43 -30.75
C ALA A 114 -9.67 -10.37 -29.77
N LEU A 115 -9.46 -9.99 -28.50
CA LEU A 115 -10.56 -9.84 -27.54
C LEU A 115 -11.45 -8.64 -27.86
N ASP A 116 -12.69 -8.74 -27.41
CA ASP A 116 -13.63 -7.63 -27.46
C ASP A 116 -13.16 -6.43 -26.60
N VAL A 117 -13.62 -5.23 -26.96
CA VAL A 117 -13.27 -3.98 -26.28
C VAL A 117 -13.73 -3.98 -24.81
N GLU A 118 -14.91 -4.52 -24.52
CA GLU A 118 -15.43 -4.59 -23.15
C GLU A 118 -14.56 -5.52 -22.29
N GLU A 119 -14.20 -6.68 -22.84
CA GLU A 119 -13.34 -7.63 -22.14
C GLU A 119 -11.94 -7.07 -21.89
N LYS A 120 -11.35 -6.38 -22.88
CA LYS A 120 -10.08 -5.65 -22.72
C LYS A 120 -10.17 -4.64 -21.58
N GLN A 121 -11.26 -3.89 -21.48
CA GLN A 121 -11.47 -2.91 -20.42
C GLN A 121 -11.59 -3.57 -19.04
N ARG A 122 -12.39 -4.63 -18.94
CA ARG A 122 -12.56 -5.43 -17.71
C ARG A 122 -11.22 -5.94 -17.18
N LEU A 123 -10.37 -6.51 -18.06
CA LEU A 123 -9.04 -7.02 -17.71
C LEU A 123 -8.10 -5.90 -17.23
N ARG A 124 -8.16 -4.70 -17.84
CA ARG A 124 -7.37 -3.54 -17.40
C ARG A 124 -7.80 -3.07 -16.01
N GLU A 125 -9.11 -2.98 -15.77
CA GLU A 125 -9.66 -2.55 -14.48
C GLU A 125 -9.40 -3.57 -13.38
N GLU A 126 -9.55 -4.86 -13.65
CA GLU A 126 -9.19 -5.92 -12.71
C GLU A 126 -7.70 -5.89 -12.37
N SER A 127 -6.82 -5.75 -13.37
CA SER A 127 -5.38 -5.59 -13.16
C SER A 127 -5.06 -4.36 -12.29
N LYS A 128 -5.77 -3.23 -12.48
CA LYS A 128 -5.65 -2.04 -11.63
C LYS A 128 -6.09 -2.31 -10.19
N ARG A 129 -7.28 -2.90 -9.99
CA ARG A 129 -7.80 -3.30 -8.67
C ARG A 129 -6.87 -4.26 -7.93
N ASN A 130 -6.32 -5.24 -8.64
CA ASN A 130 -5.36 -6.20 -8.10
C ASN A 130 -4.05 -5.50 -7.68
N ARG A 131 -3.54 -4.57 -8.48
CA ARG A 131 -2.35 -3.77 -8.13
C ARG A 131 -2.57 -2.91 -6.89
N GLU A 132 -3.72 -2.24 -6.81
CA GLU A 132 -4.09 -1.42 -5.65
C GLU A 132 -4.25 -2.27 -4.39
N THR A 133 -4.89 -3.43 -4.50
CA THR A 133 -5.04 -4.39 -3.40
C THR A 133 -3.69 -4.88 -2.89
N ARG A 134 -2.75 -5.25 -3.78
CA ARG A 134 -1.38 -5.64 -3.42
C ARG A 134 -0.63 -4.48 -2.74
N LYS A 135 -0.77 -3.25 -3.24
CA LYS A 135 -0.18 -2.05 -2.63
C LYS A 135 -0.72 -1.81 -1.22
N ARG A 136 -2.04 -1.91 -1.02
CA ARG A 136 -2.69 -1.79 0.29
C ARG A 136 -2.20 -2.86 1.27
N ARG A 137 -2.06 -4.12 0.81
CA ARG A 137 -1.51 -5.21 1.62
C ARG A 137 -0.07 -4.94 2.05
N ARG A 138 0.79 -4.50 1.13
CA ARG A 138 2.19 -4.16 1.43
C ARG A 138 2.29 -3.03 2.45
N ILE A 139 1.53 -1.94 2.26
CA ILE A 139 1.50 -0.81 3.21
C ILE A 139 1.01 -1.26 4.59
N ARG A 140 -0.01 -2.12 4.66
CA ARG A 140 -0.50 -2.66 5.94
C ARG A 140 0.56 -3.52 6.62
N ALA A 141 1.24 -4.40 5.88
CA ALA A 141 2.32 -5.25 6.42
C ALA A 141 3.51 -4.41 6.91
N GLU A 142 3.91 -3.39 6.17
CA GLU A 142 4.99 -2.48 6.55
C GLU A 142 4.63 -1.68 7.82
N LYS A 143 3.41 -1.15 7.90
CA LYS A 143 2.91 -0.48 9.11
C LYS A 143 2.84 -1.43 10.31
N ALA A 144 2.48 -2.70 10.10
CA ALA A 144 2.47 -3.70 11.15
C ALA A 144 3.90 -4.02 11.63
N ALA A 145 4.83 -4.28 10.71
CA ALA A 145 6.24 -4.53 11.03
C ALA A 145 6.89 -3.33 11.74
N LYS A 146 6.58 -2.10 11.32
CA LYS A 146 7.05 -0.88 12.00
C LYS A 146 6.50 -0.80 13.44
N ARG A 147 5.24 -1.16 13.64
CA ARG A 147 4.62 -1.18 14.98
C ARG A 147 5.28 -2.22 15.88
N GLU A 148 5.51 -3.42 15.37
CA GLU A 148 6.19 -4.51 16.08
C GLU A 148 7.61 -4.09 16.50
N LYS A 149 8.40 -3.57 15.55
CA LYS A 149 9.76 -3.07 15.82
C LYS A 149 9.81 -1.90 16.81
N SER A 150 8.77 -1.07 16.86
CA SER A 150 8.72 0.08 17.79
C SER A 150 8.51 -0.32 19.25
N GLY A 151 8.23 -1.59 19.56
CA GLY A 151 7.93 -2.04 20.92
C GLY A 151 6.68 -1.37 21.51
N ARG A 152 5.79 -0.82 20.66
CA ARG A 152 4.59 -0.11 21.10
C ARG A 152 3.66 -1.09 21.84
N PRO A 153 3.21 -0.77 23.07
CA PRO A 153 2.31 -1.62 23.82
C PRO A 153 1.06 -2.00 23.00
N ILE A 154 0.64 -3.26 23.12
CA ILE A 154 -0.52 -3.83 22.41
C ILE A 154 -1.78 -3.51 23.21
N ARG A 155 -2.87 -3.13 22.51
CA ARG A 155 -4.15 -2.87 23.18
C ARG A 155 -4.63 -4.16 23.88
N PRO A 156 -5.03 -4.07 25.16
CA PRO A 156 -5.52 -5.23 25.89
C PRO A 156 -6.86 -5.71 25.31
N ALA A 157 -7.17 -6.97 25.59
CA ALA A 157 -8.45 -7.57 25.24
C ALA A 157 -9.59 -6.88 26.04
N SER A 158 -10.73 -6.67 25.38
CA SER A 158 -11.97 -6.26 26.07
C SER A 158 -12.55 -7.41 26.89
N ALA A 159 -13.49 -7.12 27.80
CA ALA A 159 -14.19 -8.14 28.59
C ALA A 159 -14.78 -9.26 27.72
N TYR A 160 -15.43 -8.90 26.61
CA TYR A 160 -15.94 -9.86 25.64
C TYR A 160 -14.82 -10.70 25.02
N ASN A 161 -13.67 -10.10 24.66
CA ASN A 161 -12.54 -10.84 24.10
C ASN A 161 -11.91 -11.81 25.11
N LEU A 162 -11.91 -11.47 26.40
CA LEU A 162 -11.46 -12.36 27.48
C LEU A 162 -12.41 -13.55 27.62
N TYR A 163 -13.72 -13.31 27.67
CA TYR A 163 -14.73 -14.36 27.66
C TYR A 163 -14.60 -15.26 26.43
N MET A 164 -14.47 -14.67 25.25
CA MET A 164 -14.27 -15.41 24.00
C MET A 164 -13.00 -16.26 24.04
N LYS A 165 -11.91 -15.75 24.59
CA LYS A 165 -10.65 -16.50 24.74
C LYS A 165 -10.82 -17.69 25.68
N GLU A 166 -11.66 -17.59 26.71
CA GLU A 166 -11.94 -18.67 27.64
C GLU A 166 -12.89 -19.73 27.05
N LYS A 167 -13.93 -19.30 26.30
CA LYS A 167 -14.96 -20.20 25.79
C LYS A 167 -14.68 -20.79 24.41
N MET A 168 -13.78 -20.19 23.64
CA MET A 168 -13.36 -20.74 22.36
C MET A 168 -12.35 -21.85 22.55
N ASP A 169 -12.76 -23.09 22.29
CA ASP A 169 -11.83 -24.20 22.14
C ASP A 169 -11.07 -24.06 20.80
N VAL A 170 -9.76 -23.86 20.89
CA VAL A 170 -8.86 -23.66 19.74
C VAL A 170 -8.51 -24.99 19.05
N THR A 171 -8.96 -26.12 19.60
CA THR A 171 -8.65 -27.47 19.10
C THR A 171 -9.31 -27.75 17.74
N SER A 172 -10.48 -27.17 17.49
CA SER A 172 -11.20 -27.35 16.24
C SER A 172 -10.67 -26.43 15.14
N LYS A 173 -9.93 -26.97 14.17
CA LYS A 173 -9.40 -26.22 13.01
C LYS A 173 -10.39 -26.09 11.83
N VAL A 174 -11.61 -26.58 11.97
CA VAL A 174 -12.63 -26.55 10.90
C VAL A 174 -13.27 -25.15 10.84
N PRO A 175 -13.13 -24.40 9.73
CA PRO A 175 -13.59 -23.01 9.64
C PRO A 175 -15.09 -22.82 9.88
N GLU A 176 -15.92 -23.73 9.39
CA GLU A 176 -17.39 -23.70 9.55
C GLU A 176 -17.77 -23.76 11.04
N LYS A 177 -17.24 -24.77 11.74
CA LYS A 177 -17.47 -24.98 13.18
C LYS A 177 -16.98 -23.81 14.02
N ILE A 178 -15.83 -23.22 13.67
CA ILE A 178 -15.33 -22.02 14.36
C ILE A 178 -16.37 -20.89 14.23
N ARG A 179 -16.90 -20.63 13.03
CA ARG A 179 -17.90 -19.56 12.82
C ARG A 179 -19.17 -19.79 13.64
N GLU A 180 -19.66 -21.01 13.71
CA GLU A 180 -20.82 -21.38 14.53
C GLU A 180 -20.54 -21.16 16.02
N ARG A 181 -19.40 -21.62 16.53
CA ARG A 181 -18.98 -21.37 17.92
C ARG A 181 -18.86 -19.88 18.24
N PHE A 182 -18.35 -19.07 17.32
CA PHE A 182 -18.32 -17.61 17.50
C PHE A 182 -19.73 -17.03 17.66
N LYS A 183 -20.71 -17.50 16.86
CA LYS A 183 -22.11 -17.06 16.98
C LYS A 183 -22.72 -17.50 18.31
N GLU A 184 -22.52 -18.75 18.71
CA GLU A 184 -22.98 -19.29 19.98
C GLU A 184 -22.41 -18.51 21.17
N CYS A 185 -21.10 -18.24 21.19
CA CYS A 185 -20.47 -17.45 22.24
C CYS A 185 -20.95 -16.00 22.24
N ALA A 186 -21.24 -15.40 21.08
CA ALA A 186 -21.83 -14.07 21.00
C ALA A 186 -23.25 -14.01 21.58
N ILE A 187 -24.06 -15.06 21.38
CA ILE A 187 -25.39 -15.19 21.97
C ILE A 187 -25.25 -15.41 23.48
N ALA A 188 -24.41 -16.35 23.89
CA ALA A 188 -24.16 -16.67 25.30
C ALA A 188 -23.68 -15.45 26.09
N TRP A 189 -22.78 -14.64 25.53
CA TRP A 189 -22.34 -13.38 26.16
C TRP A 189 -23.51 -12.41 26.41
N LYS A 190 -24.47 -12.32 25.49
CA LYS A 190 -25.64 -11.45 25.68
C LYS A 190 -26.55 -11.96 26.81
N THR A 191 -26.72 -13.27 26.90
CA THR A 191 -27.59 -13.92 27.90
C THR A 191 -26.95 -14.05 29.29
N LEU A 192 -25.63 -13.88 29.43
CA LEU A 192 -24.95 -13.91 30.73
C LEU A 192 -25.50 -12.84 31.68
N THR A 193 -25.54 -13.19 32.97
CA THR A 193 -25.93 -12.28 34.04
C THR A 193 -24.85 -11.22 34.27
N GLU A 194 -25.25 -10.06 34.82
CA GLU A 194 -24.30 -8.98 35.08
C GLU A 194 -23.19 -9.40 36.04
N LYS A 195 -23.48 -10.29 37.00
CA LYS A 195 -22.49 -10.84 37.94
C LYS A 195 -21.40 -11.64 37.24
N GLU A 196 -21.75 -12.44 36.23
CA GLU A 196 -20.79 -13.23 35.47
C GLU A 196 -19.98 -12.35 34.50
N LYS A 197 -20.62 -11.33 33.93
CA LYS A 197 -19.94 -10.31 33.10
C LYS A 197 -18.97 -9.48 33.92
N GLN A 198 -19.31 -9.17 35.17
CA GLN A 198 -18.51 -8.32 36.05
C GLN A 198 -17.08 -8.84 36.21
N LYS A 199 -16.91 -10.16 36.36
CA LYS A 199 -15.58 -10.79 36.40
C LYS A 199 -14.71 -10.37 35.20
N TYR A 200 -15.24 -10.48 33.99
CA TYR A 200 -14.52 -10.12 32.76
C TYR A 200 -14.32 -8.61 32.61
N ILE A 201 -15.27 -7.81 33.10
CA ILE A 201 -15.19 -6.34 33.10
C ILE A 201 -14.06 -5.88 34.02
N ASP A 202 -13.97 -6.44 35.23
CA ASP A 202 -12.94 -6.13 36.22
C ASP A 202 -11.54 -6.52 35.70
N GLU A 203 -11.42 -7.73 35.15
CA GLU A 203 -10.17 -8.19 34.51
C GLU A 203 -9.76 -7.28 33.35
N ALA A 204 -10.70 -6.91 32.48
CA ALA A 204 -10.44 -5.99 31.37
C ALA A 204 -10.04 -4.59 31.86
N ALA A 205 -10.63 -4.10 32.95
CA ALA A 205 -10.30 -2.81 33.55
C ALA A 205 -8.88 -2.81 34.14
N ILE A 206 -8.48 -3.90 34.80
CA ILE A 206 -7.10 -4.05 35.32
C ILE A 206 -6.10 -4.05 34.16
N LEU A 207 -6.38 -4.80 33.08
CA LEU A 207 -5.52 -4.83 31.90
C LEU A 207 -5.46 -3.48 31.19
N ALA A 208 -6.57 -2.74 31.13
CA ALA A 208 -6.61 -1.38 30.59
C ALA A 208 -5.71 -0.42 31.37
N LYS A 209 -5.78 -0.44 32.71
CA LYS A 209 -4.92 0.40 33.57
C LYS A 209 -3.43 0.07 33.37
N LYS A 210 -3.06 -1.22 33.37
CA LYS A 210 -1.67 -1.64 33.12
C LYS A 210 -1.16 -1.15 31.76
N PHE A 211 -1.98 -1.30 30.73
CA PHE A 211 -1.64 -0.86 29.38
C PHE A 211 -1.52 0.67 29.25
N ASP A 212 -2.36 1.44 29.92
CA ASP A 212 -2.26 2.90 29.88
C ASP A 212 -0.97 3.39 30.53
N GLU A 213 -0.52 2.72 31.60
CA GLU A 213 0.77 2.98 32.23
C GLU A 213 1.95 2.58 31.33
N GLU A 214 1.95 1.36 30.78
CA GLU A 214 2.97 0.92 29.81
C GLU A 214 3.06 1.85 28.60
N ARG A 215 1.91 2.30 28.10
CA ARG A 215 1.82 3.23 26.98
C ARG A 215 2.35 4.62 27.36
N ARG A 216 2.13 5.08 28.59
CA ARG A 216 2.69 6.34 29.10
C ARG A 216 4.22 6.26 29.12
N ILE A 217 4.78 5.24 29.75
CA ILE A 217 6.23 4.99 29.81
C ILE A 217 6.83 4.88 28.40
N TRP A 218 6.17 4.14 27.49
CA TRP A 218 6.63 4.00 26.11
C TRP A 218 6.68 5.33 25.37
N ARG A 219 5.67 6.20 25.53
CA ARG A 219 5.66 7.53 24.89
C ARG A 219 6.82 8.38 25.37
N GLU A 220 7.03 8.47 26.69
CA GLU A 220 8.12 9.25 27.29
C GLU A 220 9.50 8.75 26.82
N ASN A 221 9.69 7.43 26.75
CA ASN A 221 10.95 6.85 26.27
C ASN A 221 11.20 7.09 24.77
N ASN A 222 10.15 7.07 23.94
CA ASN A 222 10.27 7.36 22.51
C ASN A 222 10.53 8.84 22.25
N GLU A 223 9.92 9.74 23.01
CA GLU A 223 10.18 11.18 22.92
C GLU A 223 11.62 11.51 23.31
N LYS A 224 12.12 10.94 24.42
CA LYS A 224 13.53 11.03 24.83
C LYS A 224 14.50 10.44 23.79
N HIS A 225 14.13 9.35 23.14
CA HIS A 225 14.95 8.75 22.08
C HIS A 225 14.97 9.63 20.82
N SER A 226 13.84 10.25 20.48
CA SER A 226 13.74 11.20 19.36
C SER A 226 14.56 12.45 19.58
N THR A 227 14.50 13.06 20.78
CA THR A 227 15.29 14.26 21.10
C THR A 227 16.79 13.98 21.13
N LYS A 228 17.22 12.85 21.70
CA LYS A 228 18.63 12.41 21.67
C LYS A 228 19.14 12.15 20.24
N LYS A 229 18.30 11.58 19.38
CA LYS A 229 18.65 11.34 17.97
C LYS A 229 18.85 12.65 17.21
N ILE A 230 17.93 13.61 17.37
CA ILE A 230 18.03 14.94 16.76
C ILE A 230 19.29 15.65 17.25
N PHE A 231 19.56 15.63 18.56
CA PHE A 231 20.76 16.24 19.14
C PHE A 231 22.06 15.66 18.55
N LYS A 232 22.14 14.34 18.36
CA LYS A 232 23.30 13.70 17.73
C LYS A 232 23.46 14.08 16.25
N GLU A 233 22.37 14.08 15.48
CA GLU A 233 22.36 14.49 14.06
C GLU A 233 22.64 15.98 13.84
N THR A 234 22.60 16.81 14.90
CA THR A 234 22.90 18.26 14.83
C THR A 234 24.34 18.58 15.27
N ILE A 235 25.03 17.64 15.91
CA ILE A 235 26.42 17.81 16.39
C ILE A 235 27.45 17.15 15.46
N ASP A 236 27.03 16.14 14.69
CA ASP A 236 27.80 15.55 13.58
C ASP A 236 27.57 16.31 12.26
#